data_AF-C3ZQS9-F1
#
_entry.id   AF-C3ZQS9-F1
#
_cell.length_a   1.000
_cell.length_b   1.000
_cell.length_c   1.000
_cell.angle_alpha   90.00
_cell.angle_beta   90.00
_cell.angle_gamma   90.00
#
_symmetry.space_group_name_H-M   'P 1'
#
loop_
_entity.id
_entity.type
_entity.pdbx_description
1 polymer ?
#
loop_
_entity_poly.entity_id
_entity_poly.type
_entity_poly.pdbx_seq_one_letter_code
_entity_poly.pdbx_strand_id
1 'polypeptide(L)'
;KRKAQDDSDAPEGKRYRKCEKAGCSATYPICFASATDRCAGNGYTSRWYHLSAGEHFCNECFEYFYRSYKDGYDIYTNWKRQWTSNGKSEASIKAFIADQKIPYWVQCTRPNCGKWRQLSKDMDITLELQQRYVCGMTATGIKV
;
A
#
# COMPACT_ATOMS: atom_id res chain seq x y z
N LYS A 1 -24.75 -30.54 -17.78
CA LYS A 1 -24.07 -30.36 -16.47
C LYS A 1 -22.65 -30.92 -16.61
N ARG A 2 -21.63 -30.08 -16.81
CA ARG A 2 -20.22 -30.52 -16.90
C ARG A 2 -19.64 -30.56 -15.49
N LYS A 3 -19.08 -31.71 -15.11
CA LYS A 3 -18.42 -31.94 -13.82
C LYS A 3 -17.18 -31.04 -13.72
N ALA A 4 -17.04 -30.33 -12.59
CA ALA A 4 -15.79 -29.72 -12.19
C ALA A 4 -14.82 -30.84 -11.83
N GLN A 5 -13.63 -30.79 -12.42
CA GLN A 5 -12.53 -31.67 -12.11
C GLN A 5 -11.93 -31.20 -10.79
N ASP A 6 -11.94 -32.10 -9.81
CA ASP A 6 -11.30 -31.95 -8.50
C ASP A 6 -9.79 -31.91 -8.72
N ASP A 7 -9.17 -30.79 -8.35
CA ASP A 7 -7.72 -30.56 -8.47
C ASP A 7 -7.14 -30.60 -7.05
N SER A 8 -7.10 -31.82 -6.51
CA SER A 8 -6.49 -32.19 -5.24
C SER A 8 -5.06 -32.70 -5.51
N ASP A 9 -4.08 -31.82 -5.26
CA ASP A 9 -2.67 -32.08 -4.86
C ASP A 9 -1.68 -31.07 -5.45
N ALA A 10 -1.77 -29.82 -4.99
CA ALA A 10 -0.64 -28.89 -5.07
C ALA A 10 0.14 -28.95 -3.74
N PRO A 11 1.48 -29.09 -3.78
CA PRO A 11 2.31 -29.16 -2.57
C PRO A 11 2.09 -27.91 -1.70
N GLU A 12 2.28 -28.05 -0.38
CA GLU A 12 2.18 -26.99 0.65
C GLU A 12 3.25 -25.86 0.50
N GLY A 13 3.52 -25.42 -0.72
CA GLY A 13 4.14 -24.14 -0.99
C GLY A 13 3.15 -23.03 -0.66
N LYS A 14 3.62 -21.96 0.00
CA LYS A 14 2.81 -20.78 0.36
C LYS A 14 1.93 -20.38 -0.82
N ARG A 15 0.62 -20.60 -0.71
CA ARG A 15 -0.35 -20.22 -1.74
C ARG A 15 -0.20 -18.73 -1.96
N TYR A 16 0.36 -18.36 -3.09
CA TYR A 16 0.64 -17.00 -3.44
C TYR A 16 -0.38 -16.53 -4.48
N ARG A 17 -0.93 -15.32 -4.31
CA ARG A 17 -2.00 -14.78 -5.18
C ARG A 17 -1.49 -13.56 -5.94
N LYS A 18 -1.61 -13.58 -7.27
CA LYS A 18 -1.29 -12.44 -8.14
C LYS A 18 -2.34 -11.32 -8.07
N CYS A 19 -1.98 -10.13 -8.57
CA CYS A 19 -2.92 -9.05 -8.77
C CYS A 19 -4.00 -9.41 -9.80
N GLU A 20 -5.25 -9.01 -9.55
CA GLU A 20 -6.40 -9.29 -10.43
C GLU A 20 -6.57 -8.27 -11.56
N LYS A 21 -5.90 -7.11 -11.47
CA LYS A 21 -6.01 -6.06 -12.50
C LYS A 21 -5.42 -6.58 -13.81
N ALA A 22 -6.25 -6.63 -14.86
CA ALA A 22 -5.81 -7.03 -16.19
C ALA A 22 -4.61 -6.20 -16.65
N GLY A 23 -3.57 -6.88 -17.14
CA GLY A 23 -2.32 -6.24 -17.59
C GLY A 23 -1.36 -5.81 -16.48
N CYS A 24 -1.67 -6.04 -15.20
CA CYS A 24 -0.73 -5.76 -14.12
C CYS A 24 0.43 -6.76 -14.15
N SER A 25 1.66 -6.24 -14.17
CA SER A 25 2.90 -7.04 -14.17
C SER A 25 3.30 -7.56 -12.78
N ALA A 26 2.59 -7.16 -11.72
CA ALA A 26 2.92 -7.55 -10.35
C ALA A 26 2.60 -9.04 -10.11
N THR A 27 3.62 -9.86 -10.30
CA THR A 27 3.59 -11.30 -10.03
C THR A 27 3.82 -11.63 -8.57
N TYR A 28 4.27 -10.69 -7.73
CA TYR A 28 4.45 -10.81 -6.27
C TYR A 28 4.10 -9.49 -5.54
N PRO A 29 2.82 -9.04 -5.47
CA PRO A 29 2.46 -7.85 -4.72
C PRO A 29 2.83 -7.96 -3.24
N ILE A 30 3.19 -6.81 -2.69
CA ILE A 30 3.46 -6.63 -1.28
C ILE A 30 2.51 -5.54 -0.80
N CYS A 31 1.91 -5.73 0.38
CA CYS A 31 1.03 -4.73 0.96
C CYS A 31 1.86 -3.56 1.53
N PHE A 32 1.81 -2.40 0.87
CA PHE A 32 2.49 -1.21 1.39
C PHE A 32 1.80 -0.64 2.63
N ALA A 33 0.47 -0.78 2.75
CA ALA A 33 -0.29 -0.15 3.83
C ALA A 33 0.12 -0.66 5.22
N SER A 34 0.20 -1.98 5.40
CA SER A 34 0.49 -2.67 6.68
C SER A 34 -0.14 -1.98 7.89
N ALA A 35 -1.45 -1.73 7.80
CA ALA A 35 -2.21 -0.93 8.75
C ALA A 35 -2.74 -1.73 9.96
N THR A 36 -2.57 -3.05 9.95
CA THR A 36 -3.07 -3.96 10.97
C THR A 36 -2.10 -5.12 11.13
N ASP A 37 -2.04 -5.72 12.32
CA ASP A 37 -1.18 -6.87 12.63
C ASP A 37 -1.51 -8.11 11.79
N ARG A 38 -2.73 -8.18 11.25
CA ARG A 38 -3.15 -9.23 10.32
C ARG A 38 -2.75 -8.97 8.87
N CYS A 39 -1.98 -7.91 8.59
CA CYS A 39 -1.54 -7.60 7.24
C CYS A 39 -0.84 -8.80 6.60
N ALA A 40 -1.22 -9.12 5.36
CA ALA A 40 -0.61 -10.22 4.62
C ALA A 40 0.89 -10.01 4.35
N GLY A 41 1.40 -8.77 4.39
CA GLY A 41 2.77 -8.46 3.99
C GLY A 41 3.00 -8.84 2.53
N ASN A 42 3.84 -9.85 2.29
CA ASN A 42 4.06 -10.50 0.99
C ASN A 42 3.42 -11.90 0.88
N GLY A 43 2.62 -12.29 1.88
CA GLY A 43 1.93 -13.57 1.96
C GLY A 43 0.60 -13.60 1.21
N TYR A 44 -0.25 -14.56 1.59
CA TYR A 44 -1.56 -14.75 0.99
C TYR A 44 -2.57 -13.70 1.46
N THR A 45 -3.44 -13.27 0.54
CA THR A 45 -4.64 -12.48 0.83
C THR A 45 -5.77 -12.92 -0.10
N SER A 46 -7.01 -12.83 0.37
CA SER A 46 -8.21 -13.11 -0.43
C SER A 46 -8.37 -12.15 -1.62
N ARG A 47 -7.76 -10.96 -1.57
CA ARG A 47 -7.73 -10.01 -2.67
C ARG A 47 -6.54 -9.06 -2.55
N TRP A 48 -5.97 -8.69 -3.69
CA TRP A 48 -5.05 -7.57 -3.83
C TRP A 48 -5.77 -6.37 -4.41
N TYR A 49 -5.75 -5.25 -3.69
CA TYR A 49 -6.29 -3.98 -4.14
C TYR A 49 -5.19 -3.21 -4.89
N HIS A 50 -5.36 -3.11 -6.20
CA HIS A 50 -4.44 -2.41 -7.10
C HIS A 50 -4.64 -0.90 -7.08
N LEU A 51 -3.52 -0.16 -6.95
CA LEU A 51 -3.43 1.29 -7.20
C LEU A 51 -2.54 1.60 -8.40
N SER A 52 -1.36 0.99 -8.46
CA SER A 52 -0.43 1.07 -9.60
C SER A 52 0.28 -0.26 -9.83
N ALA A 53 1.11 -0.35 -10.87
CA ALA A 53 1.92 -1.54 -11.13
C ALA A 53 2.86 -1.90 -9.97
N GLY A 54 3.33 -0.91 -9.20
CA GLY A 54 4.19 -1.12 -8.02
C GLY A 54 3.44 -1.16 -6.69
N GLU A 55 2.19 -0.68 -6.64
CA GLU A 55 1.52 -0.36 -5.38
C GLU A 55 0.21 -1.14 -5.20
N HIS A 56 0.22 -1.99 -4.19
CA HIS A 56 -0.90 -2.86 -3.83
C HIS A 56 -1.10 -2.88 -2.31
N PHE A 57 -2.34 -3.12 -1.89
CA PHE A 57 -2.63 -3.40 -0.49
C PHE A 57 -3.55 -4.62 -0.33
N CYS A 58 -3.38 -5.35 0.77
CA CYS A 58 -4.08 -6.60 1.02
C CYS A 58 -5.51 -6.38 1.53
N ASN A 59 -6.31 -7.44 1.50
CA ASN A 59 -7.70 -7.42 1.96
C ASN A 59 -7.82 -7.10 3.45
N GLU A 60 -6.92 -7.62 4.28
CA GLU A 60 -6.92 -7.33 5.72
C GLU A 60 -6.76 -5.82 6.01
N CYS A 61 -5.89 -5.14 5.25
CA CYS A 61 -5.74 -3.68 5.36
C CYS A 61 -6.93 -2.92 4.76
N PHE A 62 -7.56 -3.43 3.70
CA PHE A 62 -8.81 -2.86 3.18
C PHE A 62 -9.92 -2.93 4.24
N GLU A 63 -10.14 -4.12 4.82
CA GLU A 63 -11.19 -4.35 5.80
C GLU A 63 -10.97 -3.58 7.10
N TYR A 64 -9.71 -3.38 7.50
CA TYR A 64 -9.35 -2.57 8.66
C TYR A 64 -9.93 -1.15 8.59
N PHE A 65 -9.96 -0.53 7.41
CA PHE A 65 -10.55 0.80 7.21
C PHE A 65 -12.02 0.76 6.79
N TYR A 66 -12.46 -0.33 6.17
CA TYR A 66 -13.81 -0.45 5.61
C TYR A 66 -14.86 -0.93 6.62
N ARG A 67 -14.51 -1.82 7.56
CA ARG A 67 -15.46 -2.44 8.49
C ARG A 67 -15.65 -1.58 9.73
N SER A 68 -16.90 -1.25 10.06
CA SER A 68 -17.24 -0.33 11.16
C SER A 68 -16.82 -0.75 12.56
N TYR A 69 -16.54 -2.03 12.78
CA TYR A 69 -16.09 -2.58 14.07
C TYR A 69 -14.55 -2.67 14.20
N LYS A 70 -13.81 -2.11 13.24
CA LYS A 70 -12.34 -2.06 13.26
C LYS A 70 -11.88 -0.65 13.60
N ASP A 71 -10.78 -0.54 14.35
CA ASP A 71 -10.22 0.73 14.81
C ASP A 71 -9.89 1.70 13.65
N GLY A 72 -9.52 1.18 12.47
CA GLY A 72 -9.25 1.99 11.29
C GLY A 72 -10.47 2.72 10.72
N TYR A 73 -11.68 2.28 11.04
CA TYR A 73 -12.90 2.85 10.47
C TYR A 73 -13.10 4.32 10.84
N ASP A 74 -12.82 4.70 12.08
CA ASP A 74 -12.96 6.08 12.55
C ASP A 74 -11.97 7.01 11.84
N ILE A 75 -10.77 6.52 11.54
CA ILE A 75 -9.76 7.25 10.76
C ILE A 75 -10.27 7.52 9.34
N TYR A 76 -10.78 6.48 8.67
CA TYR A 76 -11.31 6.61 7.31
C TYR A 76 -12.56 7.49 7.24
N THR A 77 -13.50 7.35 8.17
CA THR A 77 -14.75 8.14 8.15
C THR A 77 -14.50 9.62 8.46
N ASN A 78 -13.54 9.94 9.34
CA ASN A 78 -13.14 11.32 9.57
C ASN A 78 -12.53 11.96 8.31
N TRP A 79 -11.62 11.24 7.63
CA TRP A 79 -11.10 11.66 6.33
C TRP A 79 -12.22 11.81 5.30
N LYS A 80 -13.13 10.83 5.20
CA LYS A 80 -14.25 10.82 4.25
C LYS A 80 -15.14 12.06 4.42
N ARG A 81 -15.44 12.45 5.66
CA ARG A 81 -16.20 13.67 5.95
C ARG A 81 -15.51 14.90 5.38
N GLN A 82 -14.21 15.05 5.62
CA GLN A 82 -13.42 16.17 5.10
C GLN A 82 -13.31 16.12 3.57
N TRP A 83 -13.14 14.94 2.99
CA TRP A 83 -13.05 14.76 1.55
C TRP A 83 -14.35 15.16 0.86
N THR A 84 -15.50 14.70 1.37
CA THR A 84 -16.82 15.02 0.80
C THR A 84 -17.21 16.49 1.01
N SER A 85 -16.76 17.16 2.08
CA SER A 85 -17.05 18.58 2.29
C SER A 85 -16.23 19.51 1.39
N ASN A 86 -15.05 19.08 0.92
CA ASN A 86 -14.11 19.92 0.18
C ASN A 86 -13.91 19.48 -1.29
N GLY A 87 -14.27 18.25 -1.63
CA GLY A 87 -14.04 17.63 -2.94
C GLY A 87 -15.33 17.25 -3.66
N LYS A 88 -15.19 16.98 -4.96
CA LYS A 88 -16.29 16.44 -5.81
C LYS A 88 -16.15 14.95 -6.12
N SER A 89 -14.97 14.38 -5.90
CA SER A 89 -14.68 12.98 -6.21
C SER A 89 -15.19 12.04 -5.12
N GLU A 90 -15.50 10.80 -5.50
CA GLU A 90 -15.98 9.78 -4.58
C GLU A 90 -14.90 9.42 -3.54
N ALA A 91 -15.30 9.46 -2.26
CA ALA A 91 -14.46 9.10 -1.13
C ALA A 91 -14.34 7.58 -0.95
N SER A 92 -13.68 6.90 -1.87
CA SER A 92 -13.43 5.45 -1.80
C SER A 92 -12.27 5.09 -0.85
N ILE A 93 -12.23 3.84 -0.36
CA ILE A 93 -11.08 3.33 0.43
C ILE A 93 -9.78 3.42 -0.38
N LYS A 94 -9.83 3.20 -1.71
CA LYS A 94 -8.64 3.35 -2.56
C LYS A 94 -8.12 4.79 -2.57
N ALA A 95 -9.03 5.77 -2.67
CA ALA A 95 -8.67 7.18 -2.59
C ALA A 95 -8.06 7.53 -1.23
N PHE A 96 -8.67 7.07 -0.14
CA PHE A 96 -8.11 7.22 1.21
C PHE A 96 -6.70 6.63 1.34
N ILE A 97 -6.50 5.38 0.89
CA ILE A 97 -5.20 4.72 0.97
C ILE A 97 -4.15 5.46 0.14
N ALA A 98 -4.50 5.93 -1.05
CA ALA A 98 -3.60 6.70 -1.92
C ALA A 98 -3.25 8.07 -1.31
N ASP A 99 -4.19 8.71 -0.62
CA ASP A 99 -4.01 10.04 -0.03
C ASP A 99 -3.28 10.00 1.32
N GLN A 100 -3.55 8.99 2.15
CA GLN A 100 -3.18 8.99 3.57
C GLN A 100 -2.21 7.89 4.00
N LYS A 101 -1.96 6.87 3.16
CA LYS A 101 -1.19 5.67 3.56
C LYS A 101 -0.11 5.26 2.57
N ILE A 102 -0.04 5.87 1.39
CA ILE A 102 1.00 5.57 0.43
C ILE A 102 2.33 6.15 0.93
N PRO A 103 3.42 5.37 0.96
CA PRO A 103 4.73 5.91 1.33
C PRO A 103 5.19 6.94 0.31
N TYR A 104 5.78 8.02 0.80
CA TYR A 104 6.39 9.01 -0.09
C TYR A 104 7.66 8.48 -0.75
N TRP A 105 7.92 8.96 -1.96
CA TRP A 105 9.15 8.73 -2.70
C TRP A 105 9.90 10.03 -2.85
N VAL A 106 11.21 9.98 -2.68
CA VAL A 106 12.10 11.15 -2.81
C VAL A 106 13.36 10.77 -3.58
N GLN A 107 13.88 11.72 -4.34
CA GLN A 107 15.10 11.54 -5.14
C GLN A 107 16.33 12.00 -4.36
N CYS A 108 17.40 11.20 -4.39
CA CYS A 108 18.69 11.58 -3.82
C CYS A 108 19.31 12.75 -4.60
N THR A 109 19.65 13.83 -3.89
CA THR A 109 20.21 15.07 -4.48
C THR A 109 21.73 15.04 -4.67
N ARG A 110 22.42 13.96 -4.27
CA ARG A 110 23.85 13.80 -4.56
C ARG A 110 24.08 13.79 -6.08
N PRO A 111 24.99 14.62 -6.63
CA PRO A 111 25.19 14.77 -8.08
C PRO A 111 25.40 13.45 -8.83
N ASN A 112 26.09 12.48 -8.22
CA ASN A 112 26.41 11.18 -8.84
C ASN A 112 25.46 10.05 -8.42
N CYS A 113 24.29 10.36 -7.84
CA CYS A 113 23.34 9.35 -7.36
C CYS A 113 22.02 9.35 -8.14
N GLY A 114 21.19 10.39 -7.99
CA GLY A 114 19.90 10.52 -8.68
C GLY A 114 18.85 9.42 -8.41
N LYS A 115 19.12 8.48 -7.48
CA LYS A 115 18.24 7.33 -7.19
C LYS A 115 17.01 7.76 -6.40
N TRP A 116 15.86 7.19 -6.76
CA TRP A 116 14.62 7.28 -5.98
C TRP A 116 14.65 6.32 -4.79
N ARG A 117 14.11 6.78 -3.67
CA ARG A 117 13.99 6.04 -2.43
C ARG A 117 12.60 6.22 -1.85
N GLN A 118 12.04 5.12 -1.38
CA GLN A 118 10.84 5.14 -0.58
C GLN A 118 11.21 5.58 0.84
N LEU A 119 10.48 6.54 1.39
CA LEU A 119 10.59 6.94 2.78
C LEU A 119 9.89 5.91 3.68
N SER A 120 10.29 5.88 4.95
CA SER A 120 9.57 5.08 5.96
C SER A 120 8.20 5.70 6.23
N LYS A 121 7.25 4.89 6.71
CA LYS A 121 5.83 5.29 6.84
C LYS A 121 5.58 6.39 7.86
N ASP A 122 6.52 6.59 8.78
CA ASP A 122 6.54 7.60 9.82
C ASP A 122 7.15 8.93 9.35
N MET A 123 7.68 8.98 8.12
CA MET A 123 8.24 10.20 7.55
C MET A 123 7.27 10.86 6.59
N ASP A 124 6.97 12.12 6.85
CA ASP A 124 6.33 13.00 5.90
C ASP A 124 7.34 13.62 4.93
N ILE A 125 6.88 13.87 3.71
CA ILE A 125 7.65 14.62 2.73
C ILE A 125 7.43 16.12 2.92
N THR A 126 8.53 16.88 3.02
CA THR A 126 8.51 18.34 3.08
C THR A 126 9.40 18.92 1.98
N LEU A 127 9.21 20.20 1.65
CA LEU A 127 10.07 20.89 0.66
C LEU A 127 11.54 20.87 1.08
N GLU A 128 11.82 21.09 2.37
CA GLU A 128 13.18 21.04 2.92
C GLU A 128 13.78 19.64 2.75
N LEU A 129 13.02 18.59 3.06
CA LEU A 129 13.48 17.21 2.89
C LEU A 129 13.80 16.91 1.41
N GLN A 130 12.92 17.30 0.49
CA GLN A 130 13.13 17.09 -0.95
C GLN A 130 14.43 17.73 -1.45
N GLN A 131 14.77 18.92 -0.96
CA GLN A 131 15.96 19.66 -1.40
C GLN A 131 17.27 19.08 -0.84
N ARG A 132 17.24 18.45 0.34
CA ARG A 132 18.44 17.96 1.03
C ARG A 132 18.58 16.44 1.08
N TYR A 133 17.58 15.69 0.62
CA TYR A 133 17.56 14.25 0.79
C TYR A 133 18.75 13.57 0.12
N VAL A 134 19.47 12.74 0.88
CA VAL A 134 20.47 11.81 0.36
C VAL A 134 20.15 10.39 0.80
N CYS A 135 20.57 9.39 0.02
CA CYS A 135 20.39 7.99 0.38
C CYS A 135 20.91 7.71 1.80
N GLY A 136 20.12 6.96 2.58
CA GLY A 136 20.42 6.62 3.97
C GLY A 136 19.81 7.59 5.00
N MET A 137 19.29 8.74 4.58
CA MET A 137 18.54 9.63 5.48
C MET A 137 17.27 8.94 6.01
N THR A 138 17.08 9.03 7.33
CA THR A 138 15.92 8.57 8.10
C THR A 138 15.48 9.70 9.05
N ALA A 139 14.33 9.54 9.70
CA ALA A 139 13.86 10.51 10.71
C ALA A 139 14.89 10.76 11.83
N THR A 140 15.76 9.79 12.13
CA THR A 140 16.77 9.87 13.20
C THR A 140 18.17 10.27 12.69
N GLY A 141 18.32 10.63 11.41
CA GLY A 141 19.60 10.97 10.79
C GLY A 141 20.01 10.05 9.64
N ILE A 142 21.27 10.11 9.23
CA ILE A 142 21.79 9.32 8.09
C ILE A 142 22.35 8.00 8.59
N LYS A 143 21.78 6.88 8.14
CA LYS A 143 22.39 5.56 8.25
C LYS A 143 23.48 5.46 7.17
N VAL A 144 24.73 5.26 7.63
CA VAL A 144 25.91 5.05 6.77
C VAL A 144 25.87 3.66 6.17
#